data_AF-A0A392W9R1-F1
#
_entry.id   AF-A0A392W9R1-F1
#
_cell.length_a   1.000
_cell.length_b   1.000
_cell.length_c   1.000
_cell.angle_alpha   90.00
_cell.angle_beta   90.00
_cell.angle_gamma   90.00
#
_symmetry.space_group_name_H-M   'P 1'
#
loop_
_entity.id
_entity.type
_entity.pdbx_description
1 polymer ?
#
loop_
_entity_poly.entity_id
_entity_poly.type
_entity_poly.pdbx_seq_one_letter_code
_entity_poly.pdbx_strand_id
1 'polypeptide(L)' 'MSSLMAKELDLIEEFRDLSLVCEVTPRSVKLGMLKLTNSFLEEIKECQKRDKKLVEKLV' A
#
# COMPACT_ATOMS: atom_id res chain seq x y z
N MET A 1 12.48 2.54 -19.58
CA MET A 1 11.67 2.95 -18.43
C MET A 1 12.60 3.56 -17.38
N SER A 2 12.21 4.62 -16.67
CA SER A 2 13.06 5.23 -15.64
C SER A 2 13.21 4.28 -14.45
N SER A 3 14.35 4.32 -13.75
CA SER A 3 14.58 3.46 -12.57
C SER A 3 13.60 3.71 -11.43
N LEU A 4 12.96 4.89 -11.41
CA LEU A 4 11.93 5.25 -10.43
C LEU A 4 10.60 4.52 -10.71
N MET A 5 10.18 4.42 -11.98
CA MET A 5 8.94 3.73 -12.34
C MET A 5 9.04 2.21 -12.14
N ALA A 6 10.23 1.63 -12.30
CA ALA A 6 10.45 0.21 -12.01
C ALA A 6 10.26 -0.10 -10.51
N LYS A 7 10.77 0.76 -9.62
CA LYS A 7 10.64 0.59 -8.16
C LYS A 7 9.21 0.78 -7.65
N GLU A 8 8.44 1.70 -8.25
CA GLU A 8 7.02 1.87 -7.90
C GLU A 8 6.18 0.67 -8.36
N LEU A 9 6.47 0.10 -9.54
CA LEU A 9 5.81 -1.12 -10.05
C LEU A 9 6.11 -2.35 -9.18
N ASP A 10 7.37 -2.54 -8.77
CA ASP A 10 7.77 -3.65 -7.89
C ASP A 10 7.06 -3.58 -6.53
N LEU A 11 6.96 -2.38 -5.93
CA LEU A 11 6.20 -2.18 -4.68
C LEU A 11 4.71 -2.51 -4.88
N ILE A 12 4.11 -2.04 -5.97
CA ILE A 12 2.69 -2.29 -6.28
C ILE A 12 2.41 -3.77 -6.53
N GLU A 13 3.36 -4.53 -7.08
CA GLU A 13 3.26 -5.98 -7.21
C GLU A 13 3.37 -6.70 -5.86
N GLU A 14 4.32 -6.34 -4.99
CA GLU A 14 4.42 -6.92 -3.64
C GLU A 14 3.17 -6.69 -2.78
N PHE A 15 2.52 -5.52 -2.91
CA PHE A 15 1.28 -5.21 -2.19
C PHE A 15 0.03 -5.82 -2.82
N ARG A 16 0.07 -6.22 -4.11
CA ARG A 16 -1.09 -6.82 -4.79
C ARG A 16 -1.43 -8.22 -4.28
N ASP A 17 -0.43 -8.94 -3.78
CA ASP A 17 -0.58 -10.33 -3.33
C ASP A 17 -0.97 -10.45 -1.84
N LEU A 18 -0.93 -9.36 -1.05
CA LEU A 18 -0.76 -9.48 0.40
C LEU A 18 -1.84 -8.83 1.30
N SER A 19 -3.07 -8.66 0.84
CA SER A 19 -4.14 -8.25 1.76
C SER A 19 -5.40 -9.05 1.56
N LEU A 20 -5.35 -10.30 2.02
CA LEU A 20 -6.52 -11.16 2.21
C LEU A 20 -6.72 -11.33 3.72
N VAL A 21 -7.71 -10.63 4.27
CA VAL A 21 -8.18 -10.86 5.65
C VAL A 21 -9.12 -12.05 5.61
N CYS A 22 -8.83 -13.10 6.39
CA CYS A 22 -9.70 -14.26 6.53
C CYS A 22 -10.23 -14.33 7.96
N GLU A 23 -11.54 -14.19 8.12
CA GLU A 23 -12.24 -14.35 9.40
C GLU A 23 -13.12 -15.60 9.33
N VAL A 24 -12.86 -16.56 10.21
CA VAL A 24 -13.66 -17.79 10.30
C VAL A 24 -14.66 -17.64 11.43
N THR A 25 -15.94 -17.86 11.11
CA THR A 25 -17.04 -17.95 12.08
C THR A 25 -17.55 -19.40 12.13
N PRO A 26 -18.29 -19.82 13.17
CA PRO A 26 -18.79 -21.20 13.27
C PRO A 26 -19.67 -21.67 12.11
N ARG A 27 -20.18 -20.76 11.26
CA ARG A 27 -21.08 -21.08 10.14
C ARG A 27 -20.59 -20.58 8.79
N SER A 28 -19.51 -19.80 8.72
CA SER A 28 -19.04 -19.21 7.46
C SER A 28 -17.60 -18.70 7.56
N VAL A 29 -17.01 -18.44 6.39
CA VAL A 29 -15.71 -17.78 6.25
C VAL A 29 -15.93 -16.46 5.53
N LYS A 30 -15.40 -15.36 6.08
CA LYS A 30 -15.38 -14.05 5.42
C LYS A 30 -13.97 -13.81 4.88
N LEU A 31 -13.92 -13.39 3.62
CA LEU A 31 -12.70 -12.99 2.94
C LEU A 31 -12.81 -11.50 2.62
N GLY A 32 -11.86 -10.69 3.09
CA GLY A 32 -11.75 -9.27 2.80
C GLY A 32 -10.48 -9.00 2.00
N MET A 33 -10.57 -8.16 0.97
CA MET A 33 -9.41 -7.74 0.19
C MET A 33 -9.25 -6.22 0.26
N LEU A 34 -8.02 -5.76 0.52
CA LEU A 34 -7.70 -4.33 0.43
C LEU A 34 -7.36 -3.99 -1.03
N LYS A 35 -8.08 -3.02 -1.60
CA LYS A 35 -7.76 -2.48 -2.92
C LYS A 35 -7.09 -1.13 -2.77
N LEU A 36 -5.82 -1.04 -3.13
CA LEU A 36 -5.11 0.23 -3.25
C LEU A 36 -5.45 0.86 -4.61
N THR A 37 -5.87 2.12 -4.60
CA THR A 37 -6.12 2.90 -5.82
C THR A 37 -5.02 3.95 -6.00
N ASN A 38 -4.76 4.37 -7.24
CA ASN A 38 -3.79 5.44 -7.50
C ASN A 38 -4.12 6.73 -6.73
N SER A 39 -5.42 7.05 -6.58
CA SER A 39 -5.87 8.18 -5.76
C SER A 39 -5.43 8.03 -4.29
N PHE A 40 -5.55 6.83 -3.73
CA PHE A 40 -5.14 6.55 -2.36
C PHE A 40 -3.62 6.62 -2.19
N LEU A 41 -2.85 6.16 -3.19
CA LEU A 41 -1.39 6.26 -3.17
C LEU A 41 -0.90 7.71 -3.25
N GLU A 42 -1.53 8.56 -4.06
CA GLU A 42 -1.22 9.99 -4.11
C GLU A 42 -1.55 10.70 -2.79
N GLU A 43 -2.66 10.34 -2.13
CA GLU A 43 -2.98 10.86 -0.80
C GLU A 43 -1.93 10.47 0.25
N ILE A 44 -1.44 9.22 0.22
CA ILE A 44 -0.34 8.77 1.09
C ILE A 44 0.91 9.62 0.84
N LYS A 45 1.28 9.85 -0.42
CA LYS A 45 2.45 10.64 -0.81
C LYS A 45 2.38 12.07 -0.28
N GLU A 46 1.22 12.71 -0.37
CA GLU A 46 1.00 14.05 0.19
C GLU A 46 1.04 14.08 1.72
N CYS A 47 0.52 13.05 2.38
CA CYS A 47 0.64 12.89 3.83
C CYS A 47 2.10 12.72 4.27
N GLN A 48 2.88 11.91 3.57
CA GLN A 48 4.30 11.66 3.88
C GLN A 48 5.14 12.94 3.77
N LYS A 49 4.91 13.78 2.75
CA LYS A 49 5.61 15.07 2.61
C LYS A 49 5.38 16.00 3.81
N ARG A 50 4.22 15.89 4.47
CA ARG A 50 3.87 16.68 5.65
C ARG A 50 4.40 16.08 6.95
N ASP A 51 4.78 14.81 6.94
CA ASP A 51 5.32 14.12 8.11
C ASP A 51 6.81 14.44 8.29
N LYS A 52 7.09 15.42 9.15
CA LYS A 52 8.45 15.86 9.49
C LYS A 52 9.33 14.72 9.99
N LYS A 53 8.78 13.74 10.72
CA LYS A 53 9.57 12.60 11.24
C LYS A 53 10.02 11.66 10.13
N LEU A 54 9.26 11.56 9.04
CA LEU A 54 9.65 10.79 7.86
C LEU A 54 10.65 11.56 7.01
N VAL A 55 10.43 12.87 6.82
CA VAL A 55 11.34 13.74 6.07
C VAL A 55 12.73 13.82 6.73
N GLU A 56 12.79 13.94 8.06
CA GLU A 56 14.06 13.98 8.81
C GLU A 56 14.89 12.69 8.70
N LYS A 57 14.25 11.53 8.45
CA LYS A 57 14.93 10.24 8.27
C LYS A 57 15.48 10.00 6.86
N LEU A 58 15.15 10.88 5.92
CA LEU A 58 15.58 10.79 4.53
C LEU A 58 16.83 11.65 4.24
N VAL A 59 17.39 12.33 5.25
CA VAL A 59 18.63 13.13 5.19
C VAL A 59 19.83 12.31 5.63
#